data_AF-A0A8T9B7P4-F1
#
_entry.id   AF-A0A8T9B7P4-F1
#
_cell.length_a   1.000
_cell.length_b   1.000
_cell.length_c   1.000
_cell.angle_alpha   90.00
_cell.angle_beta   90.00
_cell.angle_gamma   90.00
#
_symmetry.space_group_name_H-M   'P 1'
#
loop_
_entity.id
_entity.type
_entity.pdbx_description
1 polymer ?
#
loop_
_entity_poly.entity_id
_entity_poly.type
_entity_poly.pdbx_seq_one_letter_code
_entity_poly.pdbx_strand_id
1 'polypeptide(L)'
;MTEKDEKDVEVPLLEDYDATIPDSQTKADNPPPSAPKSKPIPPLKRTALAFFILCIWFYFVFTVSFYFFSFLGNHYDHTLDVLKNTASKTYDLMTELYELLVEMGYYDATMIGRPPHSPGINRTLAAELEFSREAVEMMEMLPYLQQGQEEGPLGWGEDNNFLLSGTFADLRDDGVLSYTRDPMFAVEDSSKGFDEDGGKYMRPNYVCLSLPGEGYGAIMILDVKTLKLWTIDQETMGLQADPALKGIELKEAPGNMFSPENAASRLARDALRDYIQRFKTLEWIPGGKSNGTWDGDEYARLYKENGWPESFNSTAFNIAREQWEEDDMARWDAEAPFQEVTKLDYWIQVALDDIGRKRKMIANVDAGVEIPDNKTDREAYKQELQEEVKKRIESLPKLHAELEVAREVLNSVDPEVKKAREERVRKYGA
;
A
#
# COMPACT_ATOMS: atom_id res chain seq x y z
N MET A 1 24.53 6.08 -27.64
CA MET A 1 25.71 6.93 -27.90
C MET A 1 25.21 8.31 -28.30
N THR A 2 25.02 9.16 -27.29
CA THR A 2 24.83 10.62 -27.40
C THR A 2 24.98 11.15 -25.97
N GLU A 3 26.19 11.59 -25.64
CA GLU A 3 26.54 12.37 -24.46
C GLU A 3 25.68 13.63 -24.39
N LYS A 4 25.22 13.97 -23.19
CA LYS A 4 24.69 15.29 -22.87
C LYS A 4 25.21 15.74 -21.50
N ASP A 5 26.28 16.52 -21.58
CA ASP A 5 26.65 17.67 -20.74
C ASP A 5 26.04 17.76 -19.34
N GLU A 6 26.79 17.25 -18.36
CA GLU A 6 26.75 17.72 -16.97
C GLU A 6 27.32 19.15 -16.91
N LYS A 7 26.51 20.09 -16.44
CA LYS A 7 26.98 21.42 -16.02
C LYS A 7 27.02 21.44 -14.50
N ASP A 8 28.25 21.47 -14.00
CA ASP A 8 28.59 21.76 -12.61
C ASP A 8 28.01 23.10 -12.18
N VAL A 9 27.20 23.07 -11.12
CA VAL A 9 26.76 24.26 -10.39
C VAL A 9 27.62 24.35 -9.14
N GLU A 10 28.59 25.26 -9.17
CA GLU A 10 29.39 25.66 -8.01
C GLU A 10 28.47 26.21 -6.91
N VAL A 11 28.47 25.55 -5.75
CA VAL A 11 27.84 26.03 -4.52
C VAL A 11 28.85 26.91 -3.78
N PRO A 12 28.49 28.15 -3.37
CA PRO A 12 29.42 29.00 -2.62
C PRO A 12 29.65 28.44 -1.21
N LEU A 13 30.92 28.28 -0.86
CA LEU A 13 31.41 28.06 0.50
C LEU A 13 30.98 29.23 1.40
N LEU A 14 30.17 28.93 2.41
CA LEU A 14 29.86 29.85 3.50
C LEU A 14 31.05 29.90 4.45
N GLU A 15 31.69 31.08 4.47
CA GLU A 15 32.85 31.45 5.25
C GLU A 15 32.61 31.42 6.76
N ASP A 16 33.72 31.23 7.47
CA ASP A 16 33.90 31.12 8.91
C ASP A 16 33.26 32.25 9.71
N TYR A 17 32.42 31.89 10.70
CA TYR A 17 31.98 32.82 11.75
C TYR A 17 32.99 32.81 12.90
N ASP A 18 33.89 33.79 12.85
CA ASP A 18 34.93 34.05 13.84
C ASP A 18 34.32 34.74 15.09
N ALA A 19 34.37 34.05 16.23
CA ALA A 19 33.86 34.53 17.50
C ALA A 19 34.87 35.46 18.17
N THR A 20 34.70 36.77 18.00
CA THR A 20 35.51 37.78 18.70
C THR A 20 34.95 38.12 20.08
N ILE A 21 35.68 37.66 21.10
CA ILE A 21 35.60 38.05 22.50
C ILE A 21 36.25 39.43 22.65
N PRO A 22 35.63 40.43 23.34
CA PRO A 22 36.37 41.61 23.77
C PRO A 22 37.02 41.35 25.13
N ASP A 23 38.34 41.24 25.09
CA ASP A 23 39.23 41.32 26.25
C ASP A 23 39.24 42.76 26.80
N SER A 24 39.14 42.88 28.12
CA SER A 24 39.19 44.15 28.84
C SER A 24 40.51 44.25 29.61
N GLN A 25 41.38 45.18 29.21
CA GLN A 25 42.62 45.53 29.91
C GLN A 25 42.78 47.06 29.88
N THR A 26 42.56 47.73 31.02
CA THR A 26 43.54 48.17 32.05
C THR A 26 44.25 49.50 31.76
N LYS A 27 44.01 50.48 32.64
CA LYS A 27 44.97 51.48 33.18
C LYS A 27 44.25 52.24 34.31
N ALA A 28 44.54 52.03 35.59
CA ALA A 28 45.74 52.37 36.37
C ALA A 28 45.97 53.89 36.50
N ASP A 29 45.55 54.47 37.64
CA ASP A 29 46.43 54.95 38.73
C ASP A 29 45.99 56.24 39.45
N ASN A 30 46.21 56.20 40.78
CA ASN A 30 46.38 57.28 41.78
C ASN A 30 45.23 57.48 42.82
N PRO A 31 45.53 57.97 44.04
CA PRO A 31 45.85 57.19 45.25
C PRO A 31 44.80 57.39 46.37
N PRO A 32 44.89 56.67 47.52
CA PRO A 32 43.79 56.59 48.46
C PRO A 32 43.73 57.81 49.42
N PRO A 33 42.53 58.36 49.71
CA PRO A 33 42.32 59.14 50.90
C PRO A 33 42.04 58.21 52.10
N SER A 34 42.67 58.55 53.21
CA SER A 34 42.60 57.93 54.52
C SER A 34 41.18 57.55 54.99
N ALA A 35 41.06 56.32 55.49
CA ALA A 35 39.86 55.72 56.05
C ALA A 35 39.24 56.52 57.21
N PRO A 36 37.92 56.81 57.18
CA PRO A 36 37.15 57.02 58.38
C PRO A 36 36.74 55.66 58.97
N LYS A 37 37.05 55.46 60.26
CA LYS A 37 36.68 54.28 61.06
C LYS A 37 35.18 53.97 60.89
N SER A 38 34.84 52.88 60.19
CA SER A 38 33.48 52.38 60.09
C SER A 38 33.03 51.86 61.46
N LYS A 39 31.96 52.45 61.98
CA LYS A 39 31.19 51.90 63.10
C LYS A 39 30.67 50.51 62.72
N PRO A 40 30.55 49.57 63.69
CA PRO A 40 30.10 48.21 63.41
C PRO A 40 28.69 48.25 62.79
N ILE A 41 28.58 47.76 61.56
CA ILE A 41 27.29 47.48 60.94
C ILE A 41 26.67 46.35 61.78
N PRO A 42 25.49 46.54 62.39
CA PRO A 42 24.83 45.48 63.13
C PRO A 42 24.57 44.31 62.16
N PRO A 43 24.64 43.05 62.60
CA PRO A 43 24.41 41.90 61.72
C PRO A 43 23.01 42.01 61.12
N LEU A 44 22.92 42.55 59.91
CA LEU A 44 21.73 42.46 59.09
C LEU A 44 21.66 40.98 58.74
N LYS A 45 20.79 40.33 59.51
CA LYS A 45 20.63 38.88 59.66
C LYS A 45 20.88 38.20 58.31
N ARG A 46 22.01 37.49 58.16
CA ARG A 46 22.34 36.67 56.97
C ARG A 46 21.17 35.76 56.56
N THR A 47 20.30 35.42 57.50
CA THR A 47 19.04 34.70 57.27
C THR A 47 18.03 35.46 56.42
N ALA A 48 17.92 36.79 56.52
CA ALA A 48 17.00 37.59 55.71
C ALA A 48 17.44 37.66 54.23
N LEU A 49 18.75 37.80 53.97
CA LEU A 49 19.29 37.79 52.62
C LEU A 49 19.18 36.39 51.99
N ALA A 50 19.51 35.34 52.75
CA ALA A 50 19.34 33.97 52.31
C ALA A 50 17.87 33.64 51.99
N PHE A 51 16.93 34.12 52.83
CA PHE A 51 15.51 33.97 52.59
C PHE A 51 15.06 34.70 51.32
N PHE A 52 15.54 35.92 51.09
CA PHE A 52 15.21 36.69 49.89
C PHE A 52 15.73 36.02 48.60
N ILE A 53 16.96 35.49 48.62
CA ILE A 53 17.53 34.73 47.50
C ILE A 53 16.72 33.45 47.27
N LEU A 54 16.33 32.75 48.33
CA LEU A 54 15.49 31.56 48.25
C LEU A 54 14.13 31.88 47.63
N CYS A 55 13.49 32.99 48.04
CA CYS A 55 12.22 33.44 47.46
C CYS A 55 12.34 33.79 45.98
N ILE A 56 13.42 34.46 45.56
CA ILE A 56 13.68 34.73 44.13
C ILE A 56 13.88 33.43 43.36
N TRP A 57 14.63 32.48 43.92
CA TRP A 57 14.87 31.18 43.27
C TRP A 57 13.58 30.37 43.16
N PHE A 58 12.76 30.30 44.21
CA PHE A 58 11.45 29.65 44.17
C PHE A 58 10.51 30.32 43.18
N TYR A 59 10.49 31.66 43.13
CA TYR A 59 9.72 32.40 42.14
C TYR A 59 10.19 32.05 40.73
N PHE A 60 11.50 32.10 40.46
CA PHE A 60 12.05 31.77 39.15
C PHE A 60 11.73 30.33 38.72
N VAL A 61 11.96 29.34 39.59
CA VAL A 61 11.65 27.93 39.31
C VAL A 61 10.16 27.73 39.08
N PHE A 62 9.31 28.33 39.92
CA PHE A 62 7.86 28.24 39.75
C PHE A 62 7.41 28.87 38.43
N THR A 63 7.94 30.05 38.08
CA THR A 63 7.54 30.78 36.87
C THR A 63 8.01 30.04 35.61
N VAL A 64 9.26 29.56 35.57
CA VAL A 64 9.79 28.77 34.45
C VAL A 64 9.04 27.45 34.31
N SER A 65 8.76 26.76 35.41
CA SER A 65 7.99 25.51 35.38
C SER A 65 6.58 25.77 34.87
N PHE A 66 5.90 26.81 35.37
CA PHE A 66 4.56 27.19 34.93
C PHE A 66 4.53 27.50 33.43
N TYR A 67 5.45 28.32 32.92
CA TYR A 67 5.54 28.61 31.48
C TYR A 67 5.89 27.38 30.65
N PHE A 68 6.77 26.50 31.13
CA PHE A 68 7.12 25.26 30.43
C PHE A 68 5.93 24.29 30.36
N PHE A 69 5.20 24.12 31.47
CA PHE A 69 3.99 23.28 31.51
C PHE A 69 2.83 23.90 30.70
N SER A 70 2.64 25.22 30.72
CA SER A 70 1.64 25.89 29.88
C SER A 70 1.99 25.84 28.39
N PHE A 71 3.28 25.96 28.04
CA PHE A 71 3.74 25.83 26.65
C PHE A 71 3.58 24.40 26.14
N LEU A 72 3.98 23.39 26.93
CA LEU A 72 3.76 21.98 26.60
C LEU A 72 2.27 21.63 26.51
N GLY A 73 1.45 22.11 27.44
CA GLY A 73 0.00 21.89 27.43
C GLY A 73 -0.67 22.48 26.18
N ASN A 74 -0.38 23.75 25.86
CA ASN A 74 -0.94 24.40 24.68
C ASN A 74 -0.45 23.78 23.36
N HIS A 75 0.80 23.31 23.31
CA HIS A 75 1.30 22.63 22.12
C HIS A 75 0.65 21.25 21.94
N TYR A 76 0.47 20.53 23.04
CA TYR A 76 -0.19 19.22 23.06
C TYR A 76 -1.67 19.31 22.64
N ASP A 77 -2.43 20.27 23.20
CA ASP A 77 -3.84 20.48 22.86
C ASP A 77 -4.02 20.89 21.39
N HIS A 78 -3.17 21.77 20.86
CA HIS A 78 -3.21 22.13 19.44
C HIS A 78 -2.85 20.96 18.53
N THR A 79 -1.87 20.12 18.88
CA THR A 79 -1.56 18.92 18.10
C THR A 79 -2.69 17.90 18.14
N LEU A 80 -3.37 17.76 19.28
CA LEU A 80 -4.51 16.86 19.43
C LEU A 80 -5.71 17.32 18.61
N ASP A 81 -6.02 18.62 18.60
CA ASP A 81 -7.10 19.19 17.79
C ASP A 81 -6.80 19.14 16.29
N VAL A 82 -5.55 19.34 15.88
CA VAL A 82 -5.13 19.15 14.48
C VAL A 82 -5.24 17.69 14.08
N LEU A 83 -4.83 16.74 14.93
CA LEU A 83 -4.95 15.30 14.66
C LEU A 83 -6.42 14.87 14.59
N LYS A 84 -7.28 15.33 15.50
CA LYS A 84 -8.73 15.06 15.45
C LYS A 84 -9.38 15.64 14.19
N ASN A 85 -9.07 16.89 13.85
CA ASN A 85 -9.58 17.52 12.63
C ASN A 85 -9.06 16.83 11.36
N THR A 86 -7.86 16.26 11.38
CA THR A 86 -7.30 15.58 10.21
C THR A 86 -7.78 14.13 10.11
N ALA A 87 -7.95 13.43 11.23
CA ALA A 87 -8.61 12.13 11.29
C ALA A 87 -10.06 12.22 10.80
N SER A 88 -10.80 13.27 11.20
CA SER A 88 -12.12 13.58 10.66
C SER A 88 -12.09 13.72 9.13
N LYS A 89 -11.10 14.43 8.58
CA LYS A 89 -10.96 14.57 7.13
C LYS A 89 -10.63 13.27 6.42
N THR A 90 -9.87 12.37 7.03
CA THR A 90 -9.62 11.03 6.47
C THR A 90 -10.91 10.23 6.41
N TYR A 91 -11.71 10.26 7.48
CA TYR A 91 -13.04 9.66 7.50
C TYR A 91 -13.98 10.26 6.43
N ASP A 92 -14.03 11.59 6.32
CA ASP A 92 -14.86 12.28 5.33
C ASP A 92 -14.48 11.84 3.90
N LEU A 93 -13.18 11.73 3.61
CA LEU A 93 -12.69 11.28 2.31
C LEU A 93 -12.93 9.80 2.04
N MET A 94 -12.83 8.94 3.06
CA MET A 94 -13.24 7.54 2.93
C MET A 94 -14.75 7.47 2.61
N THR A 95 -15.57 8.27 3.29
CA THR A 95 -17.01 8.34 3.00
C THR A 95 -17.28 8.84 1.59
N GLU A 96 -16.59 9.90 1.14
CA GLU A 96 -16.68 10.41 -0.24
C GLU A 96 -16.28 9.33 -1.25
N LEU A 97 -15.25 8.52 -0.98
CA LEU A 97 -14.84 7.43 -1.87
C LEU A 97 -15.93 6.36 -2.01
N TYR A 98 -16.57 5.94 -0.92
CA TYR A 98 -17.67 4.97 -0.98
C TYR A 98 -18.88 5.55 -1.73
N GLU A 99 -19.22 6.81 -1.45
CA GLU A 99 -20.32 7.51 -2.12
C GLU A 99 -20.06 7.69 -3.61
N LEU A 100 -18.82 7.98 -3.99
CA LEU A 100 -18.42 8.07 -5.39
C LEU A 100 -18.65 6.73 -6.12
N LEU A 101 -18.32 5.59 -5.50
CA LEU A 101 -18.56 4.28 -6.12
C LEU A 101 -20.05 3.99 -6.29
N VAL A 102 -20.90 4.51 -5.41
CA VAL A 102 -22.37 4.47 -5.59
C VAL A 102 -22.82 5.40 -6.71
N GLU A 103 -22.27 6.62 -6.78
CA GLU A 103 -22.55 7.56 -7.87
C GLU A 103 -22.14 6.98 -9.23
N MET A 104 -21.03 6.25 -9.29
CA MET A 104 -20.57 5.50 -10.46
C MET A 104 -21.43 4.28 -10.78
N GLY A 105 -22.46 3.96 -9.99
CA GLY A 105 -23.31 2.79 -10.18
C GLY A 105 -22.59 1.46 -9.95
N TYR A 106 -21.44 1.47 -9.26
CA TYR A 106 -20.72 0.25 -8.91
C TYR A 106 -21.35 -0.46 -7.72
N TYR A 107 -21.76 0.31 -6.70
CA TYR A 107 -22.51 -0.20 -5.56
C TYR A 107 -23.91 0.40 -5.49
N ASP A 108 -24.85 -0.33 -4.89
CA ASP A 108 -26.13 0.25 -4.49
C ASP A 108 -25.95 1.07 -3.21
N ALA A 109 -26.61 2.21 -3.10
CA ALA A 109 -26.51 3.09 -1.93
C ALA A 109 -26.89 2.38 -0.61
N THR A 110 -27.79 1.40 -0.68
CA THR A 110 -28.24 0.59 0.47
C THR A 110 -27.15 -0.36 0.99
N MET A 111 -26.12 -0.65 0.19
CA MET A 111 -24.99 -1.48 0.60
C MET A 111 -24.04 -0.75 1.55
N ILE A 112 -24.02 0.58 1.58
CA ILE A 112 -23.14 1.32 2.48
C ILE A 112 -23.73 1.32 3.89
N GLY A 113 -23.08 0.61 4.80
CA GLY A 113 -23.28 0.74 6.22
C GLY A 113 -22.55 1.96 6.77
N ARG A 114 -23.24 2.77 7.58
CA ARG A 114 -22.72 4.02 8.16
C ARG A 114 -22.59 3.92 9.67
N PRO A 115 -21.72 4.74 10.30
CA PRO A 115 -21.69 4.88 11.76
C PRO A 115 -22.98 5.55 12.29
N PRO A 116 -23.38 5.29 13.55
CA PRO A 116 -22.84 4.27 14.44
C PRO A 116 -23.21 2.85 14.00
N HIS A 117 -22.28 1.92 14.10
CA HIS A 117 -22.47 0.55 13.59
C HIS A 117 -23.26 -0.35 14.56
N SER A 118 -24.06 -1.26 14.00
CA SER A 118 -24.78 -2.30 14.74
C SER A 118 -24.78 -3.63 13.95
N PRO A 119 -24.05 -4.67 14.38
CA PRO A 119 -23.13 -4.66 15.53
C PRO A 119 -21.95 -3.70 15.30
N GLY A 120 -21.36 -3.21 16.39
CA GLY A 120 -20.13 -2.42 16.37
C GLY A 120 -18.88 -3.30 16.35
N ILE A 121 -17.69 -2.67 16.40
CA ILE A 121 -16.41 -3.39 16.49
C ILE A 121 -16.33 -4.20 17.79
N ASN A 122 -15.90 -5.45 17.70
CA ASN A 122 -15.65 -6.29 18.87
C ASN A 122 -14.43 -5.79 19.66
N ARG A 123 -14.69 -4.94 20.65
CA ARG A 123 -13.64 -4.30 21.45
C ARG A 123 -12.81 -5.27 22.29
N THR A 124 -13.38 -6.42 22.67
CA THR A 124 -12.64 -7.45 23.41
C THR A 124 -11.62 -8.11 22.51
N LEU A 125 -12.04 -8.58 21.34
CA LEU A 125 -11.15 -9.15 20.33
C LEU A 125 -10.12 -8.11 19.86
N ALA A 126 -10.54 -6.87 19.63
CA ALA A 126 -9.61 -5.81 19.23
C ALA A 126 -8.48 -5.59 20.26
N ALA A 127 -8.79 -5.67 21.56
CA ALA A 127 -7.80 -5.59 22.62
C ALA A 127 -6.87 -6.81 22.65
N GLU A 128 -7.40 -8.02 22.42
CA GLU A 128 -6.61 -9.26 22.30
C GLU A 128 -5.65 -9.22 21.10
N LEU A 129 -6.07 -8.60 20.00
CA LEU A 129 -5.28 -8.38 18.79
C LEU A 129 -4.31 -7.18 18.89
N GLU A 130 -4.22 -6.57 20.08
CA GLU A 130 -3.32 -5.46 20.41
C GLU A 130 -3.62 -4.18 19.62
N PHE A 131 -4.86 -3.94 19.16
CA PHE A 131 -5.22 -2.66 18.57
C PHE A 131 -5.21 -1.54 19.61
N SER A 132 -4.67 -0.39 19.21
CA SER A 132 -4.73 0.84 20.01
C SER A 132 -6.16 1.38 20.08
N ARG A 133 -6.44 2.18 21.12
CA ARG A 133 -7.73 2.82 21.30
C ARG A 133 -8.09 3.70 20.10
N GLU A 134 -7.13 4.46 19.59
CA GLU A 134 -7.31 5.36 18.45
C GLU A 134 -7.62 4.60 17.16
N ALA A 135 -7.01 3.41 16.98
CA ALA A 135 -7.33 2.55 15.85
C ALA A 135 -8.78 2.07 15.92
N VAL A 136 -9.23 1.57 17.07
CA VAL A 136 -10.62 1.13 17.28
C VAL A 136 -11.61 2.29 17.07
N GLU A 137 -11.31 3.48 17.59
CA GLU A 137 -12.15 4.67 17.38
C GLU A 137 -12.24 5.05 15.89
N MET A 138 -11.15 4.94 15.13
CA MET A 138 -11.18 5.14 13.67
C MET A 138 -12.07 4.09 12.99
N MET A 139 -11.92 2.80 13.33
CA MET A 139 -12.72 1.72 12.76
C MET A 139 -14.23 1.91 12.98
N GLU A 140 -14.63 2.41 14.14
CA GLU A 140 -16.04 2.69 14.46
C GLU A 140 -16.63 3.88 13.70
N MET A 141 -15.80 4.72 13.09
CA MET A 141 -16.24 5.83 12.27
C MET A 141 -16.35 5.43 10.80
N LEU A 142 -15.50 4.53 10.29
CA LEU A 142 -15.42 4.24 8.85
C LEU A 142 -16.72 3.66 8.28
N PRO A 143 -17.11 4.04 7.04
CA PRO A 143 -18.15 3.31 6.32
C PRO A 143 -17.68 1.88 6.02
N TYR A 144 -18.63 0.98 5.80
CA TYR A 144 -18.36 -0.40 5.40
C TYR A 144 -19.40 -0.85 4.37
N LEU A 145 -19.10 -1.93 3.64
CA LEU A 145 -20.08 -2.59 2.76
C LEU A 145 -20.82 -3.65 3.58
N GLN A 146 -22.15 -3.54 3.66
CA GLN A 146 -22.99 -4.54 4.31
C GLN A 146 -22.86 -5.86 3.57
N GLN A 147 -22.30 -6.87 4.24
CA GLN A 147 -22.33 -8.23 3.72
C GLN A 147 -23.75 -8.78 3.83
N GLY A 148 -24.39 -9.01 2.68
CA GLY A 148 -25.69 -9.68 2.60
C GLY A 148 -26.52 -9.25 1.40
N GLN A 149 -26.47 -10.02 0.31
CA GLN A 149 -27.39 -11.14 0.11
C GLN A 149 -26.65 -12.20 -0.71
N GLU A 150 -26.73 -13.45 -0.27
CA GLU A 150 -26.35 -14.61 -1.06
C GLU A 150 -26.93 -14.46 -2.47
N GLU A 151 -26.08 -14.52 -3.50
CA GLU A 151 -26.41 -14.51 -4.93
C GLU A 151 -26.75 -13.15 -5.61
N GLY A 152 -26.38 -12.00 -5.02
CA GLY A 152 -26.31 -10.72 -5.75
C GLY A 152 -24.86 -10.33 -6.02
N PRO A 153 -24.47 -9.95 -7.26
CA PRO A 153 -23.09 -9.55 -7.53
C PRO A 153 -22.82 -8.26 -6.74
N LEU A 154 -21.84 -8.34 -5.83
CA LEU A 154 -21.36 -7.21 -5.07
C LEU A 154 -20.62 -6.27 -6.04
N GLY A 155 -21.41 -5.45 -6.73
CA GLY A 155 -20.99 -4.72 -7.93
C GLY A 155 -20.85 -5.63 -9.16
N TRP A 156 -20.80 -5.03 -10.35
CA TRP A 156 -20.61 -5.75 -11.61
C TRP A 156 -19.15 -6.14 -11.89
N GLY A 157 -18.26 -5.97 -10.91
CA GLY A 157 -16.90 -6.52 -10.95
C GLY A 157 -16.85 -7.86 -10.24
N GLU A 158 -16.00 -8.76 -10.70
CA GLU A 158 -15.67 -9.98 -9.97
C GLU A 158 -15.17 -9.57 -8.56
N ASP A 159 -15.85 -10.09 -7.53
CA ASP A 159 -15.37 -10.18 -6.15
C ASP A 159 -15.10 -8.88 -5.38
N ASN A 160 -15.95 -7.85 -5.54
CA ASN A 160 -15.87 -6.59 -4.76
C ASN A 160 -14.59 -5.77 -4.97
N ASN A 161 -13.81 -6.08 -6.00
CA ASN A 161 -12.54 -5.44 -6.29
C ASN A 161 -12.74 -3.97 -6.67
N PHE A 162 -12.51 -3.02 -5.77
CA PHE A 162 -12.76 -1.59 -6.07
C PHE A 162 -11.48 -0.85 -6.48
N LEU A 163 -10.34 -1.13 -5.85
CA LEU A 163 -9.08 -0.42 -6.06
C LEU A 163 -7.95 -1.42 -6.28
N LEU A 164 -7.42 -1.50 -7.52
CA LEU A 164 -6.29 -2.36 -7.87
C LEU A 164 -6.48 -3.81 -7.34
N SER A 165 -7.65 -4.38 -7.59
CA SER A 165 -8.06 -5.72 -7.11
C SER A 165 -8.19 -5.88 -5.59
N GLY A 166 -8.23 -4.78 -4.81
CA GLY A 166 -8.48 -4.80 -3.38
C GLY A 166 -9.97 -4.67 -3.03
N THR A 167 -10.37 -5.19 -1.86
CA THR A 167 -11.75 -5.14 -1.34
C THR A 167 -11.82 -4.35 -0.04
N PHE A 168 -12.90 -3.63 0.22
CA PHE A 168 -13.03 -2.90 1.50
C PHE A 168 -13.14 -3.86 2.69
N ALA A 169 -12.43 -3.56 3.78
CA ALA A 169 -12.47 -4.38 4.98
C ALA A 169 -13.70 -4.05 5.84
N ASP A 170 -14.60 -5.02 6.06
CA ASP A 170 -15.64 -4.92 7.10
C ASP A 170 -15.06 -5.33 8.47
N LEU A 171 -14.49 -4.36 9.18
CA LEU A 171 -13.79 -4.57 10.46
C LEU A 171 -14.70 -4.95 11.63
N ARG A 172 -16.02 -5.05 11.40
CA ARG A 172 -17.00 -5.53 12.38
C ARG A 172 -17.09 -7.05 12.39
N ASP A 173 -16.68 -7.69 11.30
CA ASP A 173 -16.53 -9.15 11.24
C ASP A 173 -15.26 -9.55 12.00
N ASP A 174 -15.40 -10.44 12.99
CA ASP A 174 -14.30 -10.88 13.86
C ASP A 174 -13.19 -11.62 13.08
N GLY A 175 -13.55 -12.33 12.01
CA GLY A 175 -12.61 -13.00 11.12
C GLY A 175 -11.80 -12.00 10.32
N VAL A 176 -12.45 -11.00 9.73
CA VAL A 176 -11.78 -9.88 9.04
C VAL A 176 -10.90 -9.10 10.01
N LEU A 177 -11.41 -8.74 11.19
CA LEU A 177 -10.65 -8.00 12.20
C LEU A 177 -9.36 -8.73 12.59
N SER A 178 -9.44 -10.05 12.77
CA SER A 178 -8.26 -10.91 13.04
C SER A 178 -7.30 -10.95 11.84
N TYR A 179 -7.86 -11.15 10.65
CA TYR A 179 -7.10 -11.23 9.40
C TYR A 179 -6.26 -9.98 9.12
N THR A 180 -6.79 -8.79 9.44
CA THR A 180 -6.07 -7.53 9.24
C THR A 180 -4.81 -7.32 10.09
N ARG A 181 -4.49 -8.24 11.01
CA ARG A 181 -3.21 -8.25 11.73
C ARG A 181 -2.08 -8.93 10.94
N ASP A 182 -2.43 -9.73 9.93
CA ASP A 182 -1.49 -10.35 8.99
C ASP A 182 -2.10 -10.42 7.57
N PRO A 183 -2.43 -9.28 6.94
CA PRO A 183 -3.13 -9.26 5.65
C PRO A 183 -2.28 -9.81 4.49
N MET A 184 -0.96 -9.88 4.64
CA MET A 184 -0.04 -10.45 3.64
C MET A 184 0.33 -11.92 3.89
N PHE A 185 -0.16 -12.55 4.98
CA PHE A 185 0.25 -13.91 5.42
C PHE A 185 1.77 -14.06 5.59
N ALA A 186 2.39 -13.02 6.14
CA ALA A 186 3.83 -12.88 6.21
C ALA A 186 4.40 -13.04 7.63
N VAL A 187 3.53 -13.26 8.64
CA VAL A 187 4.00 -13.61 9.98
C VAL A 187 4.37 -15.10 10.00
N GLU A 188 5.67 -15.38 10.07
CA GLU A 188 6.19 -16.74 10.21
C GLU A 188 6.21 -17.20 11.67
N ASP A 189 6.55 -16.29 12.59
CA ASP A 189 6.66 -16.56 14.02
C ASP A 189 6.07 -15.40 14.83
N SER A 190 4.91 -15.64 15.44
CA SER A 190 4.19 -14.65 16.24
C SER A 190 4.87 -14.31 17.57
N SER A 191 5.92 -15.05 17.96
CA SER A 191 6.74 -14.73 19.13
C SER A 191 7.80 -13.66 18.85
N LYS A 192 8.14 -13.43 17.57
CA LYS A 192 9.05 -12.36 17.15
C LYS A 192 8.38 -10.99 17.26
N GLY A 193 9.19 -9.98 17.60
CA GLY A 193 8.78 -8.59 17.72
C GLY A 193 8.48 -7.92 16.37
N PHE A 194 8.05 -6.66 16.43
CA PHE A 194 7.62 -5.92 15.23
C PHE A 194 8.74 -5.64 14.22
N ASP A 195 9.95 -5.46 14.73
CA ASP A 195 11.11 -5.06 13.92
C ASP A 195 11.98 -6.27 13.55
N GLU A 196 11.56 -7.49 13.90
CA GLU A 196 12.24 -8.74 13.60
C GLU A 196 11.67 -9.39 12.34
N ASP A 197 12.55 -9.92 11.49
CA ASP A 197 12.17 -10.55 10.23
C ASP A 197 11.31 -11.80 10.43
N GLY A 198 10.22 -11.90 9.66
CA GLY A 198 9.15 -12.90 9.83
C GLY A 198 8.30 -12.73 11.11
N GLY A 199 8.45 -11.62 11.84
CA GLY A 199 7.61 -11.26 12.98
C GLY A 199 6.36 -10.47 12.61
N LYS A 200 5.63 -10.00 13.62
CA LYS A 200 4.46 -9.10 13.42
C LYS A 200 4.90 -7.84 12.66
N TYR A 201 4.08 -7.30 11.77
CA TYR A 201 4.40 -6.05 11.05
C TYR A 201 3.28 -5.01 11.11
N MET A 202 2.05 -5.43 11.41
CA MET A 202 0.92 -4.53 11.62
C MET A 202 1.01 -3.92 13.03
N ARG A 203 1.45 -2.67 13.17
CA ARG A 203 1.54 -2.01 14.49
C ARG A 203 0.15 -1.82 15.13
N PRO A 204 0.04 -1.63 16.46
CA PRO A 204 -1.23 -1.39 17.17
C PRO A 204 -2.08 -0.23 16.63
N ASN A 205 -1.43 0.79 16.06
CA ASN A 205 -2.05 1.97 15.49
C ASN A 205 -2.32 1.88 13.98
N TYR A 206 -2.12 0.70 13.38
CA TYR A 206 -2.42 0.52 11.96
C TYR A 206 -3.82 -0.07 11.80
N VAL A 207 -4.57 0.48 10.85
CA VAL A 207 -5.89 0.02 10.42
C VAL A 207 -5.80 -0.38 8.96
N CYS A 208 -6.14 -1.62 8.66
CA CYS A 208 -6.24 -2.11 7.29
C CYS A 208 -7.60 -1.69 6.72
N LEU A 209 -7.61 -0.76 5.77
CA LEU A 209 -8.83 -0.20 5.16
C LEU A 209 -9.34 -1.07 4.00
N SER A 210 -8.45 -1.80 3.34
CA SER A 210 -8.80 -2.80 2.34
C SER A 210 -8.05 -4.11 2.61
N LEU A 211 -8.62 -5.21 2.14
CA LEU A 211 -8.01 -6.53 2.08
C LEU A 211 -7.57 -6.81 0.64
N PRO A 212 -6.63 -7.75 0.42
CA PRO A 212 -6.44 -8.30 -0.92
C PRO A 212 -7.76 -8.93 -1.36
N GLY A 213 -8.22 -8.58 -2.56
CA GLY A 213 -9.35 -9.27 -3.19
C GLY A 213 -8.93 -10.63 -3.76
N GLU A 214 -9.80 -11.21 -4.58
CA GLU A 214 -9.41 -12.39 -5.35
C GLU A 214 -8.25 -12.06 -6.29
N GLY A 215 -7.19 -12.88 -6.26
CA GLY A 215 -5.99 -12.66 -7.08
C GLY A 215 -4.99 -11.65 -6.53
N TYR A 216 -4.87 -11.52 -5.20
CA TYR A 216 -3.76 -10.80 -4.52
C TYR A 216 -3.70 -9.27 -4.79
N GLY A 217 -4.82 -8.55 -4.66
CA GLY A 217 -4.85 -7.11 -4.93
C GLY A 217 -4.28 -6.18 -3.84
N ALA A 218 -4.43 -4.87 -4.07
CA ALA A 218 -3.82 -3.84 -3.23
C ALA A 218 -4.48 -3.69 -1.85
N ILE A 219 -3.62 -3.60 -0.84
CA ILE A 219 -3.94 -3.44 0.57
C ILE A 219 -3.68 -1.99 0.98
N MET A 220 -4.69 -1.33 1.51
CA MET A 220 -4.59 0.01 2.07
C MET A 220 -4.41 -0.08 3.58
N ILE A 221 -3.30 0.45 4.08
CA ILE A 221 -2.98 0.46 5.51
C ILE A 221 -2.86 1.90 5.97
N LEU A 222 -3.65 2.28 6.97
CA LEU A 222 -3.64 3.60 7.58
C LEU A 222 -2.97 3.55 8.95
N ASP A 223 -1.91 4.33 9.14
CA ASP A 223 -1.45 4.68 10.49
C ASP A 223 -2.32 5.81 11.05
N VAL A 224 -3.14 5.52 12.07
CA VAL A 224 -4.03 6.53 12.64
C VAL A 224 -3.32 7.62 13.46
N LYS A 225 -2.06 7.41 13.85
CA LYS A 225 -1.25 8.40 14.58
C LYS A 225 -0.60 9.40 13.66
N THR A 226 -0.03 8.93 12.55
CA THR A 226 0.69 9.79 11.58
C THR A 226 -0.17 10.18 10.38
N LEU A 227 -1.30 9.51 10.20
CA LEU A 227 -2.19 9.61 9.04
C LEU A 227 -1.47 9.31 7.73
N LYS A 228 -0.43 8.48 7.78
CA LYS A 228 0.18 7.90 6.60
C LYS A 228 -0.70 6.77 6.07
N LEU A 229 -0.90 6.78 4.76
CA LEU A 229 -1.56 5.72 4.03
C LEU A 229 -0.53 5.03 3.14
N TRP A 230 -0.42 3.72 3.31
CA TRP A 230 0.27 2.83 2.38
C TRP A 230 -0.77 2.16 1.49
N THR A 231 -0.41 1.91 0.24
CA THR A 231 -1.22 1.14 -0.70
C THR A 231 -0.27 0.17 -1.36
N ILE A 232 -0.31 -1.05 -0.86
CA ILE A 232 0.72 -2.05 -1.02
C ILE A 232 0.15 -3.20 -1.82
N ASP A 233 0.91 -3.74 -2.76
CA ASP A 233 0.52 -4.91 -3.52
C ASP A 233 1.07 -6.18 -2.84
N GLN A 234 0.19 -7.16 -2.64
CA GLN A 234 0.53 -8.42 -2.00
C GLN A 234 1.39 -9.30 -2.91
N GLU A 235 1.17 -9.31 -4.23
CA GLU A 235 1.93 -10.16 -5.17
C GLU A 235 3.39 -9.78 -5.23
N THR A 236 3.65 -8.48 -5.15
CA THR A 236 5.00 -7.94 -5.19
C THR A 236 5.66 -7.92 -3.80
N MET A 237 5.19 -8.77 -2.88
CA MET A 237 5.74 -8.94 -1.52
C MET A 237 5.80 -7.63 -0.73
N GLY A 238 4.80 -6.77 -0.88
CA GLY A 238 4.74 -5.55 -0.10
C GLY A 238 5.27 -4.30 -0.81
N LEU A 239 5.56 -4.37 -2.12
CA LEU A 239 5.95 -3.17 -2.88
C LEU A 239 4.77 -2.21 -3.04
N GLN A 240 5.11 -0.94 -3.24
CA GLN A 240 4.13 0.13 -3.34
C GLN A 240 3.30 0.02 -4.63
N ALA A 241 1.98 -0.10 -4.47
CA ALA A 241 1.00 -0.18 -5.56
C ALA A 241 0.44 1.18 -5.99
N ASP A 242 0.66 2.23 -5.19
CA ASP A 242 0.22 3.60 -5.50
C ASP A 242 0.91 4.15 -6.75
N PRO A 243 0.17 4.45 -7.84
CA PRO A 243 0.77 4.96 -9.07
C PRO A 243 1.49 6.29 -8.90
N ALA A 244 1.08 7.12 -7.95
CA ALA A 244 1.74 8.40 -7.69
C ALA A 244 3.15 8.24 -7.12
N LEU A 245 3.49 7.04 -6.64
CA LEU A 245 4.79 6.69 -6.07
C LEU A 245 5.59 5.75 -6.98
N LYS A 246 5.12 5.50 -8.21
CA LYS A 246 5.82 4.66 -9.19
C LYS A 246 7.21 5.24 -9.51
N GLY A 247 8.23 4.39 -9.45
CA GLY A 247 9.62 4.77 -9.75
C GLY A 247 10.37 5.43 -8.59
N ILE A 248 9.75 5.51 -7.40
CA ILE A 248 10.48 5.85 -6.19
C ILE A 248 11.29 4.63 -5.76
N GLU A 249 12.62 4.77 -5.72
CA GLU A 249 13.49 3.74 -5.16
C GLU A 249 13.24 3.63 -3.65
N LEU A 250 12.79 2.45 -3.24
CA LEU A 250 12.73 2.09 -1.84
C LEU A 250 14.16 1.79 -1.38
N LYS A 251 14.58 2.41 -0.28
CA LYS A 251 15.84 2.04 0.36
C LYS A 251 15.65 0.68 1.02
N GLU A 252 16.66 -0.18 0.96
CA GLU A 252 16.71 -1.36 1.82
C GLU A 252 16.54 -0.92 3.27
N ALA A 253 15.43 -1.33 3.87
CA ALA A 253 15.13 -1.03 5.25
C ALA A 253 15.60 -2.20 6.12
N PRO A 254 16.45 -1.98 7.13
CA PRO A 254 16.85 -3.03 8.04
C PRO A 254 15.67 -3.42 8.95
N GLY A 255 15.47 -4.71 9.19
CA GLY A 255 14.45 -5.22 10.12
C GLY A 255 13.42 -6.11 9.42
N ASN A 256 12.18 -6.04 9.88
CA ASN A 256 11.07 -6.82 9.31
C ASN A 256 10.78 -6.37 7.87
N MET A 257 11.04 -7.24 6.88
CA MET A 257 10.88 -6.88 5.47
C MET A 257 9.44 -6.54 5.08
N PHE A 258 8.46 -7.08 5.81
CA PHE A 258 7.02 -6.87 5.58
C PHE A 258 6.46 -5.66 6.34
N SER A 259 7.30 -4.90 7.05
CA SER A 259 6.87 -3.63 7.65
C SER A 259 6.38 -2.67 6.56
N PRO A 260 5.14 -2.13 6.66
CA PRO A 260 4.67 -1.10 5.74
C PRO A 260 5.61 0.11 5.69
N GLU A 261 6.35 0.38 6.77
CA GLU A 261 7.34 1.47 6.85
C GLU A 261 8.48 1.35 5.82
N ASN A 262 8.68 0.16 5.25
CA ASN A 262 9.64 -0.09 4.18
C ASN A 262 9.10 0.34 2.79
N ALA A 263 7.79 0.51 2.66
CA ALA A 263 7.15 1.02 1.46
C ALA A 263 7.00 2.56 1.53
N ALA A 264 7.01 3.19 0.36
CA ALA A 264 6.70 4.60 0.23
C ALA A 264 5.24 4.86 0.65
N SER A 265 4.98 5.98 1.31
CA SER A 265 3.65 6.33 1.80
C SER A 265 3.31 7.78 1.47
N ARG A 266 2.02 8.11 1.47
CA ARG A 266 1.54 9.49 1.42
C ARG A 266 0.71 9.81 2.65
N LEU A 267 0.40 11.08 2.86
CA LEU A 267 -0.66 11.43 3.80
C LEU A 267 -1.99 10.90 3.26
N ALA A 268 -2.78 10.27 4.11
CA ALA A 268 -4.06 9.65 3.75
C ALA A 268 -4.99 10.63 3.03
N ARG A 269 -5.02 11.89 3.48
CA ARG A 269 -5.78 12.96 2.83
C ARG A 269 -5.39 13.14 1.35
N ASP A 270 -4.10 13.13 1.05
CA ASP A 270 -3.59 13.43 -0.29
C ASP A 270 -3.79 12.22 -1.21
N ALA A 271 -3.54 11.01 -0.69
CA ALA A 271 -3.79 9.76 -1.41
C ALA A 271 -5.28 9.57 -1.74
N LEU A 272 -6.18 9.70 -0.75
CA LEU A 272 -7.61 9.49 -0.97
C LEU A 272 -8.22 10.50 -1.95
N ARG A 273 -7.77 11.77 -1.93
CA ARG A 273 -8.19 12.78 -2.90
C ARG A 273 -7.74 12.44 -4.31
N ASP A 274 -6.50 11.97 -4.46
CA ASP A 274 -5.97 11.51 -5.73
C ASP A 274 -6.76 10.29 -6.23
N TYR A 275 -7.09 9.33 -5.35
CA TYR A 275 -7.90 8.16 -5.70
C TYR A 275 -9.29 8.55 -6.20
N ILE A 276 -9.99 9.42 -5.46
CA ILE A 276 -11.27 10.00 -5.86
C ILE A 276 -11.17 10.68 -7.23
N GLN A 277 -10.10 11.47 -7.46
CA GLN A 277 -9.91 12.16 -8.74
C GLN A 277 -9.66 11.18 -9.89
N ARG A 278 -8.93 10.08 -9.67
CA ARG A 278 -8.68 9.03 -10.67
C ARG A 278 -9.96 8.33 -11.10
N PHE A 279 -10.87 8.04 -10.18
CA PHE A 279 -12.21 7.54 -10.51
C PHE A 279 -13.05 8.58 -11.25
N LYS A 280 -13.08 9.83 -10.77
CA LYS A 280 -13.81 10.93 -11.45
C LYS A 280 -13.34 11.16 -12.89
N THR A 281 -12.04 11.01 -13.15
CA THR A 281 -11.45 11.16 -14.49
C THR A 281 -11.46 9.88 -15.33
N LEU A 282 -11.95 8.77 -14.78
CA LEU A 282 -11.94 7.45 -15.41
C LEU A 282 -10.52 7.00 -15.81
N GLU A 283 -9.51 7.44 -15.07
CA GLU A 283 -8.20 6.80 -15.09
C GLU A 283 -8.30 5.43 -14.39
N TRP A 284 -9.06 5.39 -13.31
CA TRP A 284 -9.49 4.17 -12.63
C TRP A 284 -10.97 3.94 -12.81
N ILE A 285 -11.31 2.66 -12.91
CA ILE A 285 -12.67 2.18 -13.10
C ILE A 285 -12.92 1.14 -12.01
N PRO A 286 -14.08 1.17 -11.34
CA PRO A 286 -14.41 0.17 -10.35
C PRO A 286 -14.32 -1.26 -10.93
N GLY A 287 -14.07 -2.27 -10.09
CA GLY A 287 -13.78 -3.63 -10.56
C GLY A 287 -12.28 -3.92 -10.74
N GLY A 288 -11.38 -3.08 -10.19
CA GLY A 288 -9.93 -3.21 -10.41
C GLY A 288 -9.48 -2.89 -11.83
N LYS A 289 -10.34 -2.23 -12.62
CA LYS A 289 -10.09 -1.92 -14.04
C LYS A 289 -9.36 -0.58 -14.17
N SER A 290 -8.61 -0.42 -15.25
CA SER A 290 -7.88 0.83 -15.50
C SER A 290 -7.89 1.20 -16.98
N ASN A 291 -7.90 2.51 -17.25
CA ASN A 291 -7.82 3.02 -18.60
C ASN A 291 -6.51 2.56 -19.27
N GLY A 292 -6.56 2.19 -20.54
CA GLY A 292 -5.46 1.57 -21.27
C GLY A 292 -5.52 0.05 -21.36
N THR A 293 -6.46 -0.61 -20.68
CA THR A 293 -6.81 -2.02 -20.91
C THR A 293 -8.03 -2.14 -21.82
N TRP A 294 -8.27 -3.33 -22.39
CA TRP A 294 -9.43 -3.57 -23.26
C TRP A 294 -10.75 -3.24 -22.56
N ASP A 295 -10.96 -3.86 -21.41
CA ASP A 295 -12.16 -3.68 -20.61
C ASP A 295 -12.23 -2.26 -20.02
N GLY A 296 -11.13 -1.75 -19.48
CA GLY A 296 -11.10 -0.41 -18.91
C GLY A 296 -11.42 0.69 -19.94
N ASP A 297 -10.88 0.63 -21.15
CA ASP A 297 -11.24 1.59 -22.20
C ASP A 297 -12.75 1.54 -22.54
N GLU A 298 -13.33 0.35 -22.60
CA GLU A 298 -14.75 0.18 -22.90
C GLU A 298 -15.66 0.68 -21.77
N TYR A 299 -15.36 0.35 -20.50
CA TYR A 299 -16.11 0.92 -19.38
C TYR A 299 -15.97 2.45 -19.33
N ALA A 300 -14.78 3.00 -19.57
CA ALA A 300 -14.59 4.45 -19.63
C ALA A 300 -15.43 5.09 -20.75
N ARG A 301 -15.56 4.42 -21.90
CA ARG A 301 -16.44 4.85 -23.00
C ARG A 301 -17.90 4.82 -22.56
N LEU A 302 -18.36 3.71 -21.98
CA LEU A 302 -19.73 3.53 -21.49
C LEU A 302 -20.10 4.60 -20.45
N TYR A 303 -19.21 4.89 -19.50
CA TYR A 303 -19.41 5.96 -18.52
C TYR A 303 -19.64 7.32 -19.19
N LYS A 304 -18.76 7.69 -20.15
CA LYS A 304 -18.83 8.98 -20.86
C LYS A 304 -20.09 9.10 -21.71
N GLU A 305 -20.46 8.05 -22.44
CA GLU A 305 -21.67 8.01 -23.27
C GLU A 305 -22.94 8.13 -22.44
N ASN A 306 -22.89 7.69 -21.19
CA ASN A 306 -24.00 7.79 -20.23
C ASN A 306 -23.89 9.00 -19.28
N GLY A 307 -23.07 10.00 -19.63
CA GLY A 307 -23.08 11.31 -18.99
C GLY A 307 -22.18 11.48 -17.77
N TRP A 308 -21.26 10.56 -17.50
CA TRP A 308 -20.28 10.73 -16.43
C TRP A 308 -19.27 11.87 -16.72
N PRO A 309 -18.88 12.71 -15.72
CA PRO A 309 -19.38 12.71 -14.33
C PRO A 309 -20.59 13.64 -14.07
N GLU A 310 -20.89 14.61 -14.92
CA GLU A 310 -21.82 15.71 -14.55
C GLU A 310 -23.31 15.35 -14.64
N SER A 311 -23.68 14.42 -15.51
CA SER A 311 -25.07 14.06 -15.79
C SER A 311 -25.24 12.55 -15.93
N PHE A 312 -24.58 11.79 -15.05
CA PHE A 312 -24.51 10.34 -15.16
C PHE A 312 -25.89 9.69 -15.01
N ASN A 313 -26.25 8.84 -15.96
CA ASN A 313 -27.45 8.03 -15.94
C ASN A 313 -27.08 6.57 -15.66
N SER A 314 -27.12 6.20 -14.39
CA SER A 314 -26.74 4.85 -13.94
C SER A 314 -27.61 3.74 -14.56
N THR A 315 -28.89 4.00 -14.80
CA THR A 315 -29.78 3.03 -15.45
C THR A 315 -29.39 2.79 -16.90
N ALA A 316 -29.15 3.85 -17.68
CA ALA A 316 -28.73 3.71 -19.07
C ALA A 316 -27.33 3.09 -19.18
N PHE A 317 -26.42 3.44 -18.26
CA PHE A 317 -25.11 2.82 -18.13
C PHE A 317 -25.22 1.32 -17.89
N ASN A 318 -26.03 0.88 -16.93
CA ASN A 318 -26.16 -0.55 -16.61
C ASN A 318 -26.71 -1.36 -17.80
N ILE A 319 -27.69 -0.84 -18.53
CA ILE A 319 -28.20 -1.48 -19.75
C ILE A 319 -27.09 -1.60 -20.81
N ALA A 320 -26.34 -0.53 -21.04
CA ALA A 320 -25.28 -0.51 -22.04
C ALA A 320 -24.10 -1.43 -21.65
N ARG A 321 -23.78 -1.48 -20.35
CA ARG A 321 -22.78 -2.37 -19.75
C ARG A 321 -23.16 -3.83 -19.94
N GLU A 322 -24.36 -4.23 -19.54
CA GLU A 322 -24.82 -5.62 -19.64
C GLU A 322 -24.80 -6.12 -21.09
N GLN A 323 -25.25 -5.27 -22.03
CA GLN A 323 -25.18 -5.61 -23.45
C GLN A 323 -23.73 -5.78 -23.92
N TRP A 324 -22.83 -4.88 -23.52
CA TRP A 324 -21.43 -4.99 -23.89
C TRP A 324 -20.78 -6.24 -23.28
N GLU A 325 -21.05 -6.58 -22.02
CA GLU A 325 -20.55 -7.80 -21.37
C GLU A 325 -21.07 -9.06 -22.09
N GLU A 326 -22.33 -9.09 -22.51
CA GLU A 326 -22.88 -10.18 -23.32
C GLU A 326 -22.15 -10.31 -24.67
N ASP A 327 -21.92 -9.19 -25.36
CA ASP A 327 -21.17 -9.15 -26.62
C ASP A 327 -19.70 -9.56 -26.42
N ASP A 328 -19.09 -9.17 -25.30
CA ASP A 328 -17.71 -9.46 -24.90
C ASP A 328 -17.50 -10.96 -24.63
N MET A 329 -18.46 -11.60 -23.95
CA MET A 329 -18.52 -13.05 -23.75
C MET A 329 -18.71 -13.79 -25.07
N ALA A 330 -19.65 -13.36 -25.92
CA ALA A 330 -19.88 -13.98 -27.22
C ALA A 330 -18.61 -13.90 -28.10
N ARG A 331 -17.90 -12.77 -28.04
CA ARG A 331 -16.60 -12.62 -28.69
C ARG A 331 -15.56 -13.58 -28.08
N TRP A 332 -15.46 -13.67 -26.76
CA TRP A 332 -14.54 -14.59 -26.09
C TRP A 332 -14.72 -16.03 -26.60
N ASP A 333 -15.97 -16.50 -26.70
CA ASP A 333 -16.30 -17.81 -27.25
C ASP A 333 -15.90 -17.94 -28.73
N ALA A 334 -16.17 -16.92 -29.55
CA ALA A 334 -15.77 -16.90 -30.96
C ALA A 334 -14.24 -16.95 -31.13
N GLU A 335 -13.49 -16.50 -30.13
CA GLU A 335 -12.03 -16.50 -30.13
C GLU A 335 -11.39 -17.70 -29.42
N ALA A 336 -12.17 -18.60 -28.85
CA ALA A 336 -11.68 -19.81 -28.19
C ALA A 336 -10.64 -20.60 -29.04
N PRO A 337 -10.76 -20.72 -30.38
CA PRO A 337 -9.74 -21.38 -31.19
C PRO A 337 -8.36 -20.72 -31.14
N PHE A 338 -8.26 -19.40 -31.02
CA PHE A 338 -6.97 -18.72 -30.86
C PHE A 338 -6.34 -19.03 -29.51
N GLN A 339 -7.17 -19.05 -28.46
CA GLN A 339 -6.74 -19.33 -27.09
C GLN A 339 -6.19 -20.75 -27.00
N GLU A 340 -6.87 -21.73 -27.61
CA GLU A 340 -6.43 -23.13 -27.58
C GLU A 340 -5.11 -23.33 -28.33
N VAL A 341 -4.92 -22.69 -29.49
CA VAL A 341 -3.62 -22.69 -30.19
C VAL A 341 -2.52 -22.08 -29.32
N THR A 342 -2.77 -20.89 -28.74
CA THR A 342 -1.80 -20.19 -27.88
C THR A 342 -1.41 -21.03 -26.66
N LYS A 343 -2.41 -21.65 -26.02
CA LYS A 343 -2.23 -22.54 -24.87
C LYS A 343 -1.42 -23.78 -25.23
N LEU A 344 -1.71 -24.45 -26.34
CA LEU A 344 -0.98 -25.64 -26.77
C LEU A 344 0.46 -25.32 -27.17
N ASP A 345 0.70 -24.22 -27.89
CA ASP A 345 2.04 -23.72 -28.20
C ASP A 345 2.84 -23.44 -26.91
N TYR A 346 2.21 -22.80 -25.90
CA TYR A 346 2.82 -22.59 -24.57
C TYR A 346 3.18 -23.91 -23.89
N TRP A 347 2.28 -24.90 -23.84
CA TRP A 347 2.55 -26.17 -23.19
C TRP A 347 3.66 -26.98 -23.86
N ILE A 348 3.74 -26.92 -25.19
CA ILE A 348 4.86 -27.51 -25.94
C ILE A 348 6.17 -26.83 -25.54
N GLN A 349 6.19 -25.49 -25.50
CA GLN A 349 7.39 -24.75 -25.12
C GLN A 349 7.82 -25.07 -23.68
N VAL A 350 6.88 -25.10 -22.73
CA VAL A 350 7.14 -25.51 -21.34
C VAL A 350 7.73 -26.93 -21.28
N ALA A 351 7.21 -27.87 -22.07
CA ALA A 351 7.74 -29.22 -22.11
C ALA A 351 9.15 -29.28 -22.70
N LEU A 352 9.44 -28.52 -23.75
CA LEU A 352 10.77 -28.42 -24.36
C LEU A 352 11.79 -27.80 -23.39
N ASP A 353 11.41 -26.72 -22.70
CA ASP A 353 12.27 -26.06 -21.71
C ASP A 353 12.54 -26.98 -20.52
N ASP A 354 11.53 -27.71 -20.04
CA ASP A 354 11.69 -28.71 -18.98
C ASP A 354 12.66 -29.83 -19.37
N ILE A 355 12.54 -30.35 -20.60
CA ILE A 355 13.48 -31.32 -21.17
C ILE A 355 14.89 -30.74 -21.21
N GLY A 356 15.05 -29.51 -21.69
CA GLY A 356 16.35 -28.82 -21.76
C GLY A 356 17.00 -28.66 -20.39
N ARG A 357 16.24 -28.17 -19.40
CA ARG A 357 16.70 -28.02 -18.01
C ARG A 357 17.14 -29.36 -17.42
N LYS A 358 16.34 -30.41 -17.56
CA LYS A 358 16.65 -31.73 -16.98
C LYS A 358 17.82 -32.42 -17.66
N ARG A 359 17.97 -32.27 -18.98
CA ARG A 359 19.18 -32.72 -19.70
C ARG A 359 20.45 -32.03 -19.19
N LYS A 360 20.38 -30.72 -18.89
CA LYS A 360 21.50 -30.00 -18.26
C LYS A 360 21.79 -30.53 -16.86
N MET A 361 20.77 -30.84 -16.06
CA MET A 361 20.94 -31.44 -14.74
C MET A 361 21.58 -32.83 -14.81
N ILE A 362 21.18 -33.68 -15.77
CA ILE A 362 21.82 -34.98 -16.03
C ILE A 362 23.31 -34.78 -16.37
N ALA A 363 23.63 -33.83 -17.26
CA ALA A 363 25.02 -33.53 -17.61
C ALA A 363 25.84 -33.03 -16.41
N ASN A 364 25.24 -32.24 -15.51
CA ASN A 364 25.87 -31.80 -14.26
C ASN A 364 26.15 -32.98 -13.34
N VAL A 365 25.19 -33.89 -13.20
CA VAL A 365 25.37 -35.14 -12.43
C VAL A 365 26.53 -35.96 -13.00
N ASP A 366 26.62 -36.10 -14.33
CA ASP A 366 27.71 -36.79 -15.03
C ASP A 366 29.07 -36.10 -14.85
N ALA A 367 29.08 -34.77 -14.78
CA ALA A 367 30.27 -33.97 -14.51
C ALA A 367 30.69 -33.97 -13.02
N GLY A 368 29.93 -34.66 -12.16
CA GLY A 368 30.22 -34.78 -10.74
C GLY A 368 29.83 -33.56 -9.90
N VAL A 369 29.01 -32.64 -10.45
CA VAL A 369 28.45 -31.50 -9.72
C VAL A 369 27.60 -32.01 -8.54
N GLU A 370 27.54 -31.22 -7.47
CA GLU A 370 26.73 -31.52 -6.29
C GLU A 370 25.25 -31.68 -6.67
N ILE A 371 24.60 -32.68 -6.06
CA ILE A 371 23.18 -32.96 -6.25
C ILE A 371 22.38 -32.30 -5.12
N PRO A 372 21.07 -32.07 -5.28
CA PRO A 372 20.26 -31.47 -4.23
C PRO A 372 20.35 -32.23 -2.90
N ASP A 373 20.38 -31.51 -1.77
CA ASP A 373 20.58 -32.08 -0.42
C ASP A 373 19.55 -33.15 -0.03
N ASN A 374 18.36 -33.12 -0.65
CA ASN A 374 17.31 -34.12 -0.46
C ASN A 374 17.52 -35.40 -1.29
N LYS A 375 18.59 -35.50 -2.08
CA LYS A 375 18.96 -36.68 -2.87
C LYS A 375 20.27 -37.26 -2.34
N THR A 376 20.24 -38.53 -1.95
CA THR A 376 21.39 -39.23 -1.34
C THR A 376 22.12 -40.16 -2.30
N ASP A 377 21.50 -40.51 -3.43
CA ASP A 377 22.07 -41.38 -4.46
C ASP A 377 22.05 -40.67 -5.82
N ARG A 378 23.25 -40.43 -6.33
CA ARG A 378 23.49 -39.72 -7.59
C ARG A 378 22.97 -40.48 -8.80
N GLU A 379 23.12 -41.80 -8.83
CA GLU A 379 22.64 -42.63 -9.95
C GLU A 379 21.13 -42.76 -9.92
N ALA A 380 20.53 -42.91 -8.74
CA ALA A 380 19.07 -42.92 -8.61
C ALA A 380 18.46 -41.58 -9.05
N TYR A 381 19.07 -40.46 -8.66
CA TYR A 381 18.62 -39.13 -9.09
C TYR A 381 18.76 -38.91 -10.59
N LYS A 382 19.86 -39.39 -11.19
CA LYS A 382 20.05 -39.35 -12.64
C LYS A 382 18.98 -40.17 -13.37
N GLN A 383 18.65 -41.37 -12.89
CA GLN A 383 17.60 -42.21 -13.46
C GLN A 383 16.22 -41.54 -13.38
N GLU A 384 15.90 -40.91 -12.24
CA GLU A 384 14.68 -40.13 -12.08
C GLU A 384 14.57 -39.02 -13.13
N LEU A 385 15.62 -38.21 -13.29
CA LEU A 385 15.67 -37.16 -14.33
C LEU A 385 15.52 -37.73 -15.74
N GLN A 386 16.14 -38.87 -16.02
CA GLN A 386 16.05 -39.54 -17.33
C GLN A 386 14.62 -40.04 -17.63
N GLU A 387 13.96 -40.64 -16.65
CA GLU A 387 12.56 -41.09 -16.80
C GLU A 387 11.60 -39.89 -16.94
N GLU A 388 11.83 -38.79 -16.24
CA GLU A 388 11.05 -37.57 -16.43
C GLU A 388 11.23 -36.97 -17.84
N VAL A 389 12.48 -36.89 -18.32
CA VAL A 389 12.77 -36.44 -19.69
C VAL A 389 12.07 -37.34 -20.70
N LYS A 390 12.16 -38.65 -20.52
CA LYS A 390 11.51 -39.64 -21.40
C LYS A 390 9.99 -39.44 -21.42
N LYS A 391 9.35 -39.34 -20.24
CA LYS A 391 7.90 -39.09 -20.13
C LYS A 391 7.48 -37.80 -20.83
N ARG A 392 8.27 -36.72 -20.71
CA ARG A 392 8.00 -35.46 -21.42
C ARG A 392 8.12 -35.62 -22.93
N ILE A 393 9.18 -36.28 -23.42
CA ILE A 393 9.36 -36.57 -24.85
C ILE A 393 8.20 -37.40 -25.39
N GLU A 394 7.76 -38.42 -24.67
CA GLU A 394 6.63 -39.28 -25.05
C GLU A 394 5.30 -38.52 -25.12
N SER A 395 5.15 -37.43 -24.35
CA SER A 395 3.95 -36.59 -24.37
C SER A 395 3.90 -35.57 -25.53
N LEU A 396 5.06 -35.18 -26.08
CA LEU A 396 5.15 -34.15 -27.13
C LEU A 396 4.36 -34.49 -28.40
N PRO A 397 4.40 -35.73 -28.96
CA PRO A 397 3.63 -36.07 -30.14
C PRO A 397 2.13 -35.84 -29.97
N LYS A 398 1.59 -36.11 -28.77
CA LYS A 398 0.17 -35.87 -28.47
C LYS A 398 -0.15 -34.38 -28.49
N LEU A 399 0.66 -33.56 -27.83
CA LEU A 399 0.49 -32.10 -27.82
C LEU A 399 0.60 -31.50 -29.22
N HIS A 400 1.55 -31.96 -30.04
CA HIS A 400 1.67 -31.53 -31.42
C HIS A 400 0.45 -31.94 -32.26
N ALA A 401 -0.07 -33.15 -32.09
CA ALA A 401 -1.27 -33.59 -32.79
C ALA A 401 -2.49 -32.72 -32.39
N GLU A 402 -2.67 -32.43 -31.10
CA GLU A 402 -3.72 -31.54 -30.61
C GLU A 402 -3.56 -30.11 -31.17
N LEU A 403 -2.33 -29.60 -31.24
CA LEU A 403 -2.04 -28.28 -31.81
C LEU A 403 -2.39 -28.19 -33.30
N GLU A 404 -2.08 -29.21 -34.09
CA GLU A 404 -2.42 -29.21 -35.52
C GLU A 404 -3.94 -29.25 -35.72
N VAL A 405 -4.67 -30.03 -34.93
CA VAL A 405 -6.15 -30.00 -34.93
C VAL A 405 -6.66 -28.60 -34.55
N ALA A 406 -6.10 -27.97 -33.52
CA ALA A 406 -6.49 -26.62 -33.11
C ALA A 406 -6.21 -25.58 -34.21
N ARG A 407 -5.12 -25.71 -34.96
CA ARG A 407 -4.78 -24.85 -36.11
C ARG A 407 -5.75 -25.04 -37.27
N GLU A 408 -6.20 -26.26 -37.54
CA GLU A 408 -7.24 -26.52 -38.53
C GLU A 408 -8.57 -25.85 -38.15
N VAL A 409 -8.97 -25.93 -36.87
CA VAL A 409 -10.15 -25.22 -36.36
C VAL A 409 -9.95 -23.70 -36.45
N LEU A 410 -8.77 -23.19 -36.12
CA LEU A 410 -8.47 -21.75 -36.25
C LEU A 410 -8.58 -21.27 -37.71
N ASN A 411 -8.23 -22.12 -38.68
CA ASN A 411 -8.37 -21.78 -40.09
C ASN A 411 -9.83 -21.60 -40.53
N SER A 412 -10.79 -22.25 -39.87
CA SER A 412 -12.22 -22.12 -40.18
C SER A 412 -12.91 -20.95 -39.48
N VAL A 413 -12.24 -20.26 -38.55
CA VAL A 413 -12.78 -19.05 -37.88
C VAL A 413 -13.03 -17.94 -38.90
N ASP A 414 -14.16 -17.23 -38.71
CA ASP A 414 -14.60 -16.11 -39.52
C ASP A 414 -13.47 -15.06 -39.71
N PRO A 415 -13.19 -14.63 -40.96
CA PRO A 415 -12.20 -13.59 -41.24
C PRO A 415 -12.41 -12.27 -40.50
N GLU A 416 -13.66 -11.87 -40.22
CA GLU A 416 -13.93 -10.63 -39.48
C GLU A 416 -13.57 -10.78 -38.00
N VAL A 417 -13.77 -11.96 -37.40
CA VAL A 417 -13.31 -12.26 -36.03
C VAL A 417 -11.79 -12.23 -35.96
N LYS A 418 -11.09 -12.81 -36.96
CA LYS A 418 -9.62 -12.74 -37.08
C LYS A 418 -9.13 -11.30 -37.09
N LYS A 419 -9.70 -10.48 -37.98
CA LYS A 419 -9.33 -9.07 -38.13
C LYS A 419 -9.60 -8.27 -36.85
N ALA A 420 -10.78 -8.44 -36.25
CA ALA A 420 -11.15 -7.75 -35.01
C ALA A 420 -10.18 -8.09 -33.86
N ARG A 421 -9.81 -9.38 -33.74
CA ARG A 421 -8.81 -9.81 -32.76
C ARG A 421 -7.44 -9.20 -33.04
N GLU A 422 -6.97 -9.20 -34.28
CA GLU A 422 -5.68 -8.61 -34.65
C GLU A 422 -5.61 -7.12 -34.32
N GLU A 423 -6.67 -6.37 -34.61
CA GLU A 423 -6.77 -4.96 -34.27
C GLU A 423 -6.73 -4.72 -32.76
N ARG A 424 -7.42 -5.57 -31.99
CA ARG A 424 -7.42 -5.52 -30.52
C ARG A 424 -6.05 -5.87 -29.95
N VAL A 425 -5.44 -6.97 -30.38
CA VAL A 425 -4.10 -7.40 -29.94
C VAL A 425 -3.05 -6.34 -30.27
N ARG A 426 -3.18 -5.67 -31.41
CA ARG A 426 -2.30 -4.55 -31.78
C ARG A 426 -2.46 -3.36 -30.84
N LYS A 427 -3.67 -3.08 -30.36
CA LYS A 427 -3.94 -1.94 -29.47
C LYS A 427 -3.55 -2.23 -28.03
N TYR A 428 -3.85 -3.42 -27.52
CA TYR A 428 -3.78 -3.73 -26.08
C TYR A 428 -2.71 -4.76 -25.70
N GLY A 429 -2.08 -5.42 -26.68
CA GLY A 429 -1.23 -6.58 -26.41
C GLY A 429 -1.99 -7.91 -26.57
N ALA A 430 -1.23 -9.01 -26.53
CA ALA A 430 -1.73 -10.36 -26.75
C ALA A 430 -2.43 -10.95 -25.51
#